data_AF-A0A0M3AH98-F1
#
_entry.id   AF-A0A0M3AH98-F1
#
_cell.length_a   1.000
_cell.length_b   1.000
_cell.length_c   1.000
_cell.angle_alpha   90.00
_cell.angle_beta   90.00
_cell.angle_gamma   90.00
#
_symmetry.space_group_name_H-M   'P 1'
#
loop_
_entity.id
_entity.type
_entity.pdbx_description
1 polymer ?
#
loop_
_entity_poly.entity_id
_entity_poly.type
_entity_poly.pdbx_seq_one_letter_code
_entity_poly.pdbx_strand_id
1 'polypeptide(L)'
;MVFAQSMTLMNQAEHEMAGLTGMAPNITPIPPAPIPPIHYNNQNVSISNSNVGVLNLGSAKDIQVEMKTMVEQGNVALADALSAMTNAVLHDEAADIAARNELLDLIAALSQQANAKPEGRKLGTIKAIFGAAQAGAAAVQGAAGAWGALEPLLKVHFGL
;
A
#
# COMPACT_ATOMS: atom_id res chain seq x y z
N MET A 1 -12.29 -2.36 -12.94
CA MET A 1 -11.85 -1.47 -11.85
C MET A 1 -12.94 -0.49 -11.42
N VAL A 2 -13.67 0.18 -12.33
CA VAL A 2 -14.80 1.09 -11.99
C VAL A 2 -15.91 0.41 -11.17
N PHE A 3 -16.19 -0.87 -11.45
CA PHE A 3 -17.25 -1.64 -10.81
C PHE A 3 -17.04 -1.84 -9.29
N ALA A 4 -15.80 -2.08 -8.84
CA ALA A 4 -15.51 -2.31 -7.42
C ALA A 4 -15.71 -1.04 -6.58
N GLN A 5 -15.27 0.10 -7.11
CA GLN A 5 -15.41 1.40 -6.44
C GLN A 5 -16.87 1.87 -6.40
N SER A 6 -17.65 1.63 -7.47
CA SER A 6 -19.09 1.90 -7.49
C SER A 6 -19.88 1.04 -6.50
N MET A 7 -19.44 -0.19 -6.24
CA MET A 7 -20.11 -1.10 -5.31
C MET A 7 -19.88 -0.71 -3.83
N THR A 8 -18.68 -0.29 -3.46
CA THR A 8 -18.42 0.19 -2.08
C THR A 8 -19.27 1.41 -1.73
N LEU A 9 -19.43 2.33 -2.70
CA LEU A 9 -20.30 3.51 -2.59
C LEU A 9 -21.78 3.15 -2.42
N MET A 10 -22.27 2.10 -3.10
CA MET A 10 -23.65 1.63 -2.94
C MET A 10 -23.91 1.07 -1.54
N ASN A 11 -23.00 0.25 -1.00
CA ASN A 11 -23.13 -0.25 0.38
C ASN A 11 -23.16 0.90 1.41
N GLN A 12 -22.36 1.94 1.18
CA GLN A 12 -22.28 3.10 2.06
C GLN A 12 -23.57 3.92 2.01
N ALA A 13 -24.11 4.16 0.82
CA ALA A 13 -25.39 4.85 0.62
C ALA A 13 -26.57 4.08 1.23
N GLU A 14 -26.56 2.75 1.18
CA GLU A 14 -27.58 1.92 1.82
C GLU A 14 -27.51 1.98 3.34
N HIS A 15 -26.31 2.02 3.91
CA HIS A 15 -26.12 2.19 5.35
C HIS A 15 -26.67 3.53 5.83
N GLU A 16 -26.44 4.60 5.07
CA GLU A 16 -26.99 5.93 5.36
C GLU A 16 -28.51 5.95 5.24
N MET A 17 -29.09 5.33 4.20
CA MET A 17 -30.54 5.23 4.05
C MET A 17 -31.19 4.36 5.13
N ALA A 18 -30.56 3.26 5.54
CA ALA A 18 -31.05 2.43 6.65
C ALA A 18 -31.02 3.20 7.99
N GLY A 19 -29.96 3.98 8.24
CA GLY A 19 -29.88 4.87 9.40
C GLY A 19 -30.93 5.99 9.40
N LEU A 20 -31.29 6.51 8.24
CA LEU A 20 -32.32 7.56 8.07
C LEU A 20 -33.75 7.03 8.17
N THR A 21 -34.02 5.85 7.61
CA THR A 21 -35.38 5.27 7.54
C THR A 21 -35.71 4.34 8.71
N GLY A 22 -34.71 3.92 9.48
CA GLY A 22 -34.86 2.93 10.56
C GLY A 22 -35.19 1.53 10.07
N MET A 23 -35.16 1.30 8.75
CA MET A 23 -35.40 0.00 8.14
C MET A 23 -34.07 -0.72 7.90
N ALA A 24 -33.95 -1.96 8.37
CA ALA A 24 -32.80 -2.78 8.07
C ALA A 24 -32.72 -3.05 6.54
N PRO A 25 -31.52 -2.97 5.94
CA PRO A 25 -31.37 -3.25 4.52
C PRO A 25 -31.77 -4.70 4.23
N ASN A 26 -32.69 -4.89 3.29
CA ASN A 26 -33.23 -6.21 2.91
C ASN A 26 -32.42 -6.88 1.78
N ILE A 27 -31.15 -6.50 1.64
CA ILE A 27 -30.24 -6.92 0.58
C ILE A 27 -28.90 -7.31 1.20
N THR A 28 -28.30 -8.37 0.65
CA THR A 28 -27.03 -8.89 1.14
C THR A 28 -25.93 -7.86 0.84
N PRO A 29 -25.18 -7.38 1.85
CA PRO A 29 -24.09 -6.45 1.62
C PRO A 29 -23.11 -7.00 0.59
N ILE A 30 -22.77 -6.22 -0.43
CA ILE A 30 -21.76 -6.62 -1.41
C ILE A 30 -20.41 -6.62 -0.67
N PRO A 31 -19.60 -7.69 -0.74
CA PRO A 31 -18.31 -7.72 -0.04
C PRO A 31 -17.40 -6.57 -0.50
N PRO A 32 -16.60 -5.97 0.41
CA PRO A 32 -15.64 -4.94 0.06
C PRO A 32 -14.62 -5.46 -0.96
N ALA A 33 -14.00 -4.55 -1.72
CA ALA A 33 -12.95 -4.90 -2.67
C ALA A 33 -11.86 -5.74 -1.96
N PRO A 34 -11.37 -6.83 -2.56
CA PRO A 34 -10.32 -7.64 -1.96
C PRO A 34 -9.05 -6.81 -1.75
N ILE A 35 -8.41 -6.99 -0.59
CA ILE A 35 -7.09 -6.40 -0.34
C ILE A 35 -6.09 -7.07 -1.28
N PRO A 36 -5.27 -6.31 -2.03
CA PRO A 36 -4.28 -6.90 -2.93
C PRO A 36 -3.29 -7.77 -2.14
N PRO A 37 -3.00 -9.01 -2.57
CA PRO A 37 -2.08 -9.86 -1.86
C PRO A 37 -0.65 -9.30 -1.95
N ILE A 38 0.06 -9.31 -0.82
CA ILE A 38 1.53 -9.28 -0.85
C ILE A 38 1.98 -10.74 -0.82
N HIS A 39 2.78 -11.11 -1.81
CA HIS A 39 3.33 -12.46 -1.92
C HIS A 39 4.66 -12.50 -1.18
N TYR A 40 4.65 -12.98 0.07
CA TYR A 40 5.87 -13.36 0.78
C TYR A 40 5.90 -14.88 0.93
N ASN A 41 7.03 -15.50 0.62
CA ASN A 41 7.23 -16.93 0.82
C ASN A 41 7.36 -17.22 2.33
N ASN A 42 6.23 -17.51 2.98
CA ASN A 42 6.12 -17.65 4.44
C ASN A 42 6.57 -19.02 4.98
N GLN A 43 7.48 -19.71 4.29
CA GLN A 43 8.07 -20.94 4.82
C GLN A 43 9.08 -20.56 5.91
N ASN A 44 8.75 -20.87 7.17
CA ASN A 44 9.70 -20.87 8.28
C ASN A 44 10.72 -22.00 8.06
N VAL A 45 11.69 -21.78 7.16
CA VAL A 45 12.79 -22.69 6.95
C VAL A 45 13.95 -22.22 7.81
N SER A 46 14.23 -22.97 8.88
CA SER A 46 15.51 -22.91 9.57
C SER A 46 16.59 -23.42 8.60
N ILE A 47 17.19 -22.50 7.84
CA ILE A 47 18.32 -22.79 6.95
C ILE A 47 19.52 -22.03 7.51
N SER A 48 20.50 -22.77 8.03
CA SER A 48 21.87 -22.27 8.20
C SER A 48 22.46 -21.99 6.81
N ASN A 49 22.08 -20.86 6.19
CA ASN A 49 22.69 -20.15 5.06
C ASN A 49 21.71 -19.30 4.20
N SER A 50 20.42 -19.17 4.56
CA SER A 50 19.52 -18.31 3.78
C SER A 50 19.30 -16.94 4.42
N ASN A 51 19.57 -15.89 3.65
CA ASN A 51 19.42 -14.45 3.90
C ASN A 51 18.01 -13.95 4.32
N VAL A 52 17.09 -14.85 4.67
CA VAL A 52 15.69 -14.53 5.00
C VAL A 52 15.57 -13.90 6.41
N GLY A 53 16.61 -13.97 7.23
CA GLY A 53 16.67 -13.32 8.55
C GLY A 53 17.10 -11.84 8.56
N VAL A 54 17.44 -11.26 7.40
CA VAL A 54 17.98 -9.87 7.32
C VAL A 54 16.98 -8.89 6.69
N LEU A 55 15.93 -9.38 6.01
CA LEU A 55 14.93 -8.53 5.39
C LEU A 55 13.87 -8.09 6.43
N ASN A 56 13.63 -6.80 6.55
CA ASN A 56 12.67 -6.22 7.49
C ASN A 56 11.23 -6.46 7.00
N LEU A 57 10.70 -7.65 7.29
CA LEU A 57 9.30 -8.01 6.99
C LEU A 57 8.29 -7.22 7.84
N GLY A 58 8.75 -6.51 8.89
CA GLY A 58 7.92 -5.60 9.66
C GLY A 58 7.35 -4.48 8.79
N SER A 59 8.20 -3.84 7.99
CA SER A 59 7.79 -2.75 7.09
C SER A 59 6.83 -3.23 6.00
N ALA A 60 7.02 -4.44 5.46
CA ALA A 60 6.09 -5.04 4.53
C ALA A 60 4.70 -5.30 5.16
N LYS A 61 4.68 -5.73 6.42
CA LYS A 61 3.43 -5.91 7.18
C LYS A 61 2.75 -4.56 7.47
N ASP A 62 3.51 -3.54 7.82
CA ASP A 62 2.96 -2.20 8.06
C ASP A 62 2.35 -1.64 6.78
N ILE A 63 3.02 -1.76 5.63
CA ILE A 63 2.46 -1.41 4.33
C ILE A 63 1.14 -2.16 4.08
N GLN A 64 1.06 -3.44 4.42
CA GLN A 64 -0.18 -4.22 4.26
C GLN A 64 -1.34 -3.65 5.08
N VAL A 65 -1.08 -3.24 6.33
CA VAL A 65 -2.07 -2.62 7.21
C VAL A 65 -2.54 -1.30 6.60
N GLU A 66 -1.61 -0.47 6.13
CA GLU A 66 -1.95 0.81 5.50
C GLU A 66 -2.75 0.61 4.20
N MET A 67 -2.39 -0.37 3.36
CA MET A 67 -3.16 -0.69 2.15
C MET A 67 -4.59 -1.13 2.47
N LYS A 68 -4.80 -1.89 3.54
CA LYS A 68 -6.15 -2.25 3.99
C LYS A 68 -6.97 -0.99 4.27
N THR A 69 -6.41 -0.04 5.02
CA THR A 69 -7.06 1.24 5.30
C THR A 69 -7.32 2.05 4.02
N MET A 70 -6.41 2.05 3.05
CA MET A 70 -6.63 2.71 1.76
C MET A 70 -7.79 2.10 0.97
N VAL A 71 -7.89 0.76 0.95
CA VAL A 71 -9.00 0.05 0.30
C VAL A 71 -10.33 0.39 0.97
N GLU A 72 -10.36 0.41 2.31
CA GLU A 72 -11.53 0.83 3.09
C GLU A 72 -11.93 2.29 2.81
N GLN A 73 -10.97 3.16 2.52
CA GLN A 73 -11.19 4.55 2.11
C GLN A 73 -11.50 4.72 0.60
N GLY A 74 -11.56 3.61 -0.16
CA GLY A 74 -11.84 3.63 -1.60
C GLY A 74 -10.66 3.96 -2.51
N ASN A 75 -9.44 4.07 -1.96
CA ASN A 75 -8.21 4.36 -2.70
C ASN A 75 -7.50 3.07 -3.18
N VAL A 76 -8.25 2.25 -3.92
CA VAL A 76 -7.82 0.92 -4.36
C VAL A 76 -6.62 0.99 -5.31
N ALA A 77 -6.61 1.97 -6.23
CA ALA A 77 -5.52 2.10 -7.21
C ALA A 77 -4.17 2.38 -6.55
N LEU A 78 -4.15 3.20 -5.48
CA LEU A 78 -2.93 3.45 -4.72
C LEU A 78 -2.48 2.21 -3.94
N ALA A 79 -3.42 1.47 -3.35
CA ALA A 79 -3.13 0.21 -2.66
C ALA A 79 -2.57 -0.85 -3.63
N ASP A 80 -3.13 -0.98 -4.84
CA ASP A 80 -2.63 -1.89 -5.87
C ASP A 80 -1.18 -1.55 -6.27
N ALA A 81 -0.90 -0.25 -6.50
CA ALA A 81 0.42 0.22 -6.87
C ALA A 81 1.45 0.03 -5.73
N LEU A 82 1.05 0.25 -4.48
CA LEU A 82 1.89 -0.03 -3.31
C LEU A 82 2.18 -1.51 -3.14
N SER A 83 1.21 -2.38 -3.40
CA SER A 83 1.43 -3.84 -3.39
C SER A 83 2.42 -4.25 -4.48
N ALA A 84 2.25 -3.74 -5.70
CA ALA A 84 3.17 -4.00 -6.81
C ALA A 84 4.60 -3.53 -6.48
N MET A 85 4.74 -2.34 -5.93
CA MET A 85 6.04 -1.79 -5.48
C MET A 85 6.66 -2.66 -4.39
N THR A 86 5.90 -3.01 -3.36
CA THR A 86 6.39 -3.82 -2.23
C THR A 86 6.82 -5.20 -2.71
N ASN A 87 6.03 -5.86 -3.54
CA ASN A 87 6.38 -7.16 -4.13
C ASN A 87 7.64 -7.05 -5.00
N ALA A 88 7.78 -6.00 -5.79
CA ALA A 88 8.97 -5.80 -6.61
C ALA A 88 10.25 -5.69 -5.78
N VAL A 89 10.20 -4.99 -4.65
CA VAL A 89 11.34 -4.88 -3.71
C VAL A 89 11.60 -6.20 -2.97
N LEU A 90 10.55 -6.96 -2.62
CA LEU A 90 10.69 -8.24 -1.92
C LEU A 90 11.29 -9.35 -2.80
N HIS A 91 11.09 -9.29 -4.12
CA HIS A 91 11.56 -10.32 -5.06
C HIS A 91 12.82 -9.91 -5.83
N ASP A 92 13.37 -8.71 -5.60
CA ASP A 92 14.64 -8.31 -6.18
C ASP A 92 15.81 -8.95 -5.42
N GLU A 93 16.24 -10.13 -5.87
CA GLU A 93 17.41 -10.83 -5.32
C GLU A 93 18.74 -10.24 -5.80
N ALA A 94 18.73 -9.35 -6.80
CA ALA A 94 19.94 -8.72 -7.34
C ALA A 94 20.36 -7.48 -6.53
N ALA A 95 19.41 -6.82 -5.85
CA ALA A 95 19.68 -5.68 -4.99
C ALA A 95 20.21 -6.09 -3.61
N ASP A 96 21.05 -5.23 -3.02
CA ASP A 96 21.54 -5.40 -1.66
C ASP A 96 20.40 -5.36 -0.64
N ILE A 97 20.50 -6.20 0.40
CA ILE A 97 19.45 -6.33 1.41
C ILE A 97 19.26 -5.03 2.18
N ALA A 98 20.33 -4.28 2.46
CA ALA A 98 20.22 -3.01 3.17
C ALA A 98 19.45 -1.98 2.33
N ALA A 99 19.75 -1.89 1.03
CA ALA A 99 19.03 -1.02 0.10
C ALA A 99 17.54 -1.39 -0.02
N ARG A 100 17.22 -2.68 -0.05
CA ARG A 100 15.83 -3.16 -0.08
C ARG A 100 15.09 -2.84 1.22
N ASN A 101 15.74 -3.02 2.37
CA ASN A 101 15.16 -2.67 3.67
C ASN A 101 14.88 -1.17 3.78
N GLU A 102 15.85 -0.34 3.42
CA GLU A 102 15.70 1.11 3.45
C GLU A 102 14.52 1.55 2.55
N LEU A 103 14.42 0.98 1.35
CA LEU A 103 13.31 1.27 0.45
C LEU A 103 11.96 0.82 1.01
N LEU A 104 11.88 -0.36 1.64
CA LEU A 104 10.64 -0.80 2.31
C LEU A 104 10.24 0.12 3.47
N ASP A 105 11.21 0.60 4.26
CA ASP A 105 10.95 1.54 5.36
C ASP A 105 10.41 2.88 4.83
N LEU A 106 10.99 3.38 3.73
CA LEU A 106 10.53 4.60 3.06
C LEU A 106 9.11 4.43 2.49
N ILE A 107 8.81 3.29 1.87
CA ILE A 107 7.47 2.98 1.36
C ILE A 107 6.47 2.89 2.51
N ALA A 108 6.83 2.25 3.63
CA ALA A 108 5.98 2.15 4.82
C ALA A 108 5.67 3.54 5.40
N ALA A 109 6.67 4.43 5.46
CA ALA A 109 6.46 5.80 5.91
C ALA A 109 5.54 6.58 4.97
N LEU A 110 5.69 6.41 3.64
CA LEU A 110 4.80 7.03 2.65
C LEU A 110 3.37 6.50 2.76
N SER A 111 3.17 5.20 2.97
CA SER A 111 1.83 4.62 3.11
C SER A 111 1.12 5.13 4.37
N GLN A 112 1.84 5.28 5.49
CA GLN A 112 1.31 5.91 6.69
C GLN A 112 0.90 7.37 6.45
N GLN A 113 1.73 8.15 5.76
CA GLN A 113 1.39 9.54 5.42
C GLN A 113 0.21 9.63 4.45
N ALA A 114 0.04 8.65 3.56
CA ALA A 114 -1.07 8.60 2.63
C ALA A 114 -2.42 8.41 3.37
N ASN A 115 -2.45 7.61 4.44
CA ASN A 115 -3.63 7.44 5.29
C ASN A 115 -3.83 8.53 6.33
N ALA A 116 -2.79 9.34 6.60
CA ALA A 116 -2.93 10.49 7.48
C ALA A 116 -3.91 11.53 6.90
N LYS A 117 -4.72 12.11 7.78
CA LYS A 117 -5.62 13.22 7.44
C LYS A 117 -4.84 14.39 6.84
N PRO A 118 -5.41 15.17 5.90
CA PRO A 118 -4.72 16.28 5.25
C PRO A 118 -4.04 17.25 6.22
N GLU A 119 -4.67 17.53 7.36
CA GLU A 119 -4.15 18.45 8.39
C GLU A 119 -2.94 17.86 9.14
N GLY A 120 -2.81 16.53 9.16
CA GLY A 120 -1.69 15.80 9.75
C GLY A 120 -0.51 15.59 8.79
N ARG A 121 -0.66 15.93 7.51
CA ARG A 121 0.38 15.72 6.48
C ARG A 121 1.45 16.78 6.60
N LYS A 122 2.68 16.37 6.94
CA LYS A 122 3.85 17.25 6.96
C LYS A 122 4.48 17.28 5.58
N LEU A 123 4.03 18.18 4.70
CA LEU A 123 4.42 18.22 3.29
C LEU A 123 5.95 18.26 3.07
N GLY A 124 6.70 18.97 3.92
CA GLY A 124 8.16 18.98 3.86
C GLY A 124 8.79 17.60 4.13
N THR A 125 8.26 16.87 5.11
CA THR A 125 8.67 15.50 5.42
C THR A 125 8.29 14.55 4.29
N ILE A 126 7.07 14.69 3.76
CA ILE A 126 6.61 13.88 2.62
C ILE A 126 7.52 14.07 1.42
N LYS A 127 7.89 15.31 1.06
CA LYS A 127 8.81 15.60 -0.05
C LYS A 127 10.17 14.95 0.14
N ALA A 128 10.72 15.01 1.35
CA ALA A 128 12.01 14.39 1.66
C ALA A 128 11.96 12.87 1.52
N ILE A 129 10.95 12.22 2.11
CA ILE A 129 10.77 10.76 2.03
C ILE A 129 10.49 10.34 0.59
N PHE A 130 9.67 11.10 -0.15
CA PHE A 130 9.37 10.84 -1.55
C PHE A 130 10.62 10.88 -2.43
N GLY A 131 11.47 11.89 -2.25
CA GLY A 131 12.74 11.99 -2.99
C GLY A 131 13.70 10.84 -2.64
N ALA A 132 13.78 10.46 -1.36
CA ALA A 132 14.58 9.31 -0.93
C ALA A 132 14.04 7.99 -1.50
N ALA A 133 12.72 7.80 -1.51
CA ALA A 133 12.08 6.60 -2.07
C ALA A 133 12.30 6.51 -3.58
N GLN A 134 12.25 7.64 -4.30
CA GLN A 134 12.58 7.70 -5.73
C GLN A 134 14.04 7.30 -5.99
N ALA A 135 14.98 7.80 -5.19
CA ALA A 135 16.39 7.42 -5.30
C ALA A 135 16.61 5.93 -4.97
N GLY A 136 15.96 5.43 -3.92
CA GLY A 136 16.01 4.01 -3.54
C GLY A 136 15.41 3.10 -4.62
N ALA A 137 14.28 3.49 -5.22
CA ALA A 137 13.65 2.76 -6.32
C ALA A 137 14.53 2.71 -7.57
N ALA A 138 15.35 3.73 -7.82
CA ALA A 138 16.34 3.72 -8.90
C ALA A 138 17.54 2.80 -8.59
N ALA A 139 17.88 2.61 -7.31
CA ALA A 139 18.95 1.72 -6.86
C ALA A 139 18.53 0.24 -6.84
N VAL A 140 17.23 -0.05 -6.69
CA VAL A 140 16.66 -1.40 -6.68
C VAL A 140 16.07 -1.69 -8.06
N GLN A 141 16.80 -2.45 -8.90
CA GLN A 141 16.47 -2.65 -10.31
C GLN A 141 15.05 -3.20 -10.52
N GLY A 142 14.60 -4.12 -9.67
CA GLY A 142 13.26 -4.69 -9.72
C GLY A 142 12.16 -3.67 -9.40
N ALA A 143 12.48 -2.61 -8.65
CA ALA A 143 11.52 -1.65 -8.14
C ALA A 143 11.27 -0.46 -9.09
N ALA A 144 12.19 -0.15 -10.00
CA ALA A 144 12.10 1.02 -10.87
C ALA A 144 10.81 1.04 -11.73
N GLY A 145 10.42 -0.12 -12.27
CA GLY A 145 9.20 -0.23 -13.07
C GLY A 145 7.93 -0.03 -12.25
N ALA A 146 7.88 -0.61 -11.04
CA ALA A 146 6.74 -0.45 -10.14
C ALA A 146 6.64 0.99 -9.59
N TRP A 147 7.79 1.63 -9.33
CA TRP A 147 7.85 3.04 -8.94
C TRP A 147 7.26 3.95 -10.02
N GLY A 148 7.55 3.70 -11.30
CA GLY A 148 6.98 4.49 -12.40
C GLY A 148 5.44 4.48 -12.44
N ALA A 149 4.79 3.42 -11.92
CA ALA A 149 3.34 3.36 -11.77
C ALA A 149 2.84 4.01 -10.46
N LEU A 150 3.60 3.88 -9.37
CA LEU A 150 3.26 4.40 -8.04
C LEU A 150 3.46 5.92 -7.92
N GLU A 151 4.54 6.44 -8.50
CA GLU A 151 4.96 7.84 -8.42
C GLU A 151 3.85 8.84 -8.79
N PRO A 152 3.18 8.73 -9.96
CA PRO A 152 2.13 9.67 -10.33
C PRO A 152 0.93 9.62 -9.37
N LEU A 153 0.59 8.44 -8.83
CA LEU A 153 -0.51 8.29 -7.88
C LEU A 153 -0.20 8.99 -6.55
N LEU A 154 1.03 8.84 -6.05
CA LEU A 154 1.48 9.54 -4.83
C LEU A 154 1.52 11.05 -5.03
N LYS A 155 1.99 11.53 -6.19
CA LYS A 155 1.98 12.97 -6.52
C LYS A 155 0.59 13.55 -6.48
N VAL A 156 -0.37 12.89 -7.13
CA VAL A 156 -1.79 13.30 -7.10
C VAL A 156 -2.34 13.25 -5.67
N HIS A 157 -2.07 12.18 -4.93
CA HIS A 157 -2.60 11.98 -3.57
C HIS A 157 -2.09 13.02 -2.57
N PHE A 158 -0.83 13.43 -2.70
CA PHE A 158 -0.18 14.40 -1.81
C PHE A 158 -0.22 15.84 -2.32
N GLY A 159 -0.59 16.08 -3.57
CA GLY A 159 -0.54 17.41 -4.19
C GLY A 159 0.90 17.90 -4.40
N LEU A 160 1.79 17.01 -4.87
CA LEU A 160 3.21 17.30 -5.15
C LEU A 160 3.47 17.63 -6.63
#